data_AF-A0A2H1ITL1-F1
#
_entry.id   AF-A0A2H1ITL1-F1
#
_cell.length_a   1.000
_cell.length_b   1.000
_cell.length_c   1.000
_cell.angle_alpha   90.00
_cell.angle_beta   90.00
_cell.angle_gamma   90.00
#
_symmetry.space_group_name_H-M   'P 1'
#
loop_
_entity.id
_entity.type
_entity.pdbx_description
1 polymer ?
#
loop_
_entity_poly.entity_id
_entity_poly.type
_entity_poly.pdbx_seq_one_letter_code
_entity_poly.pdbx_strand_id
1 'polypeptide(L)'
;MTGIEGAAAAVIEALEADRAVWVAQAGEIGAIVARSQDAQHVEWSSSSSGAFRDALAGWVRDGHDLMSLADDVIVAMTAHIDALREVVDALAAAAAAGGEGPGLPLPGLGNPVPFGGLL
;
A
#
# COMPACT_ATOMS: atom_id res chain seq x y z
N MET A 1 6.33 -26.61 11.55
CA MET A 1 6.71 -25.97 10.28
C MET A 1 7.47 -24.68 10.62
N THR A 2 8.72 -24.81 11.06
CA THR A 2 9.56 -23.70 11.57
C THR A 2 10.74 -23.50 10.62
N GLY A 3 10.45 -23.08 9.39
CA GLY A 3 11.43 -22.79 8.35
C GLY A 3 11.15 -21.43 7.73
N ILE A 4 12.10 -20.90 6.97
CA ILE A 4 12.04 -19.58 6.32
C ILE A 4 10.74 -19.43 5.49
N GLU A 5 10.28 -20.49 4.85
CA GLU A 5 9.00 -20.53 4.10
C GLU A 5 7.78 -20.23 4.98
N GLY A 6 7.71 -20.81 6.18
CA GLY A 6 6.60 -20.57 7.10
C GLY A 6 6.60 -19.16 7.69
N ALA A 7 7.80 -18.59 7.91
CA ALA A 7 7.92 -17.19 8.32
C ALA A 7 7.55 -16.23 7.18
N ALA A 8 7.96 -16.52 5.95
CA ALA A 8 7.60 -15.73 4.78
C ALA A 8 6.09 -15.76 4.50
N ALA A 9 5.45 -16.93 4.63
CA ALA A 9 4.00 -17.06 4.49
C ALA A 9 3.24 -16.19 5.51
N ALA A 10 3.67 -16.19 6.77
CA ALA A 10 3.07 -15.35 7.81
C ALA A 10 3.25 -13.84 7.55
N VAL A 11 4.40 -13.43 7.02
CA VAL A 11 4.65 -12.03 6.62
C VAL A 11 3.77 -11.64 5.43
N ILE A 12 3.66 -12.52 4.42
CA ILE A 12 2.77 -12.29 3.27
C ILE A 12 1.32 -12.12 3.75
N GLU A 13 0.84 -13.00 4.62
CA GLU A 13 -0.52 -12.91 5.17
C GLU A 13 -0.76 -11.59 5.90
N ALA A 14 0.18 -11.16 6.75
CA ALA A 14 0.10 -9.88 7.45
C ALA A 14 0.05 -8.68 6.48
N LEU A 15 0.92 -8.67 5.47
CA LEU A 15 0.95 -7.60 4.46
C LEU A 15 -0.33 -7.57 3.62
N GLU A 16 -0.91 -8.73 3.31
CA GLU A 16 -2.19 -8.80 2.61
C GLU A 16 -3.34 -8.24 3.44
N ALA A 17 -3.35 -8.54 4.75
CA ALA A 17 -4.33 -7.99 5.68
C ALA A 17 -4.19 -6.46 5.78
N ASP A 18 -2.98 -5.95 5.95
CA ASP A 18 -2.71 -4.51 6.01
C ASP A 18 -3.07 -3.83 4.69
N ARG A 19 -2.79 -4.44 3.54
CA ARG A 19 -3.17 -3.89 2.22
C ARG A 19 -4.70 -3.78 2.10
N ALA A 20 -5.44 -4.76 2.60
CA ALA A 20 -6.91 -4.72 2.59
C ALA A 20 -7.45 -3.56 3.45
N VAL A 21 -6.79 -3.25 4.57
CA VAL A 21 -7.12 -2.07 5.40
C VAL A 21 -6.90 -0.78 4.62
N TRP A 22 -5.77 -0.64 3.92
CA TRP A 22 -5.49 0.55 3.11
C TRP A 22 -6.52 0.74 1.98
N VAL A 23 -6.90 -0.34 1.30
CA VAL A 23 -7.94 -0.30 0.25
C VAL A 23 -9.28 0.16 0.84
N ALA A 24 -9.67 -0.36 2.01
CA ALA A 24 -10.90 0.05 2.68
C ALA A 24 -10.86 1.54 3.09
N GLN A 25 -9.74 1.99 3.64
CA GLN A 25 -9.55 3.40 4.04
C GLN A 25 -9.60 4.35 2.84
N ALA A 26 -8.95 4.01 1.72
CA ALA A 26 -9.02 4.79 0.50
C ALA A 26 -10.47 4.92 -0.01
N GLY A 27 -11.26 3.84 0.07
CA GLY A 27 -12.68 3.84 -0.27
C GLY A 27 -13.51 4.79 0.62
N GLU A 28 -13.29 4.77 1.93
CA GLU A 28 -13.98 5.65 2.89
C GLU A 28 -13.64 7.12 2.66
N ILE A 29 -12.35 7.43 2.42
CA ILE A 29 -11.90 8.80 2.10
C ILE A 29 -12.57 9.26 0.80
N GLY A 30 -12.58 8.43 -0.25
CA GLY A 30 -13.25 8.75 -1.51
C GLY A 30 -14.74 9.04 -1.33
N ALA A 31 -15.44 8.27 -0.48
CA ALA A 31 -16.84 8.52 -0.16
C ALA A 31 -17.06 9.84 0.60
N ILE A 32 -16.15 10.21 1.51
CA ILE A 32 -16.19 11.51 2.21
C ILE A 32 -15.97 12.65 1.22
N VAL A 33 -14.97 12.54 0.35
CA VAL A 33 -14.65 13.55 -0.67
C VAL A 33 -15.83 13.78 -1.59
N ALA A 34 -16.48 12.72 -2.08
CA ALA A 34 -17.67 12.84 -2.93
C ALA A 34 -18.82 13.58 -2.23
N ARG A 35 -19.14 13.22 -0.98
CA ARG A 35 -20.17 13.92 -0.20
C ARG A 35 -19.83 15.40 0.06
N SER A 36 -18.55 15.69 0.30
CA SER A 36 -18.06 17.06 0.48
C SER A 36 -18.18 17.87 -0.81
N GLN A 37 -17.92 17.27 -1.97
CA GLN A 37 -18.15 17.92 -3.27
C GLN A 37 -19.65 18.20 -3.47
N ASP A 38 -20.55 17.27 -3.17
CA ASP A 38 -21.98 17.52 -3.31
C ASP A 38 -22.47 18.67 -2.40
N ALA A 39 -21.95 18.74 -1.17
CA ALA A 39 -22.30 19.76 -0.20
C ALA A 39 -21.83 21.17 -0.58
N GLN A 40 -20.86 21.32 -1.50
CA GLN A 40 -20.38 22.62 -1.98
C GLN A 40 -21.46 23.43 -2.71
N HIS A 41 -22.49 22.76 -3.21
CA HIS A 41 -23.59 23.36 -3.98
C HIS A 41 -24.74 23.87 -3.11
N VAL A 42 -24.70 23.65 -1.79
CA VAL A 42 -25.75 24.14 -0.89
C VAL A 42 -25.58 25.66 -0.73
N GLU A 43 -26.53 26.44 -1.25
CA GLU A 43 -26.66 27.88 -1.00
C GLU A 43 -27.54 28.14 0.22
N TRP A 44 -27.03 28.91 1.18
CA TRP A 44 -27.85 29.46 2.25
C TRP A 44 -27.44 30.89 2.56
N SER A 45 -28.41 31.70 2.97
CA SER A 45 -28.28 33.16 3.15
C SER A 45 -27.59 33.53 4.47
N SER A 46 -26.36 33.05 4.69
CA SER A 46 -25.51 33.47 5.80
C SER A 46 -24.21 34.07 5.27
N SER A 47 -23.70 35.07 5.99
CA SER A 47 -22.36 35.62 5.76
C SER A 47 -21.24 34.57 5.91
N SER A 48 -21.49 33.48 6.64
CA SER A 48 -20.55 32.36 6.82
C SER A 48 -20.52 31.35 5.66
N SER A 49 -21.43 31.46 4.68
CA SER A 49 -21.55 30.48 3.59
C SER A 49 -20.28 30.39 2.73
N GLY A 50 -19.62 31.53 2.45
CA GLY A 50 -18.35 31.55 1.71
C GLY A 50 -17.23 30.83 2.44
N ALA A 51 -17.01 31.17 3.72
CA ALA A 51 -15.97 30.54 4.53
C ALA A 51 -16.16 29.02 4.69
N PHE A 52 -17.42 28.56 4.78
CA PHE A 52 -17.73 27.13 4.78
C PHE A 52 -17.33 26.44 3.47
N ARG A 53 -17.65 27.04 2.32
CA ARG A 53 -17.27 26.48 1.01
C ARG A 53 -15.77 26.44 0.80
N ASP A 54 -15.06 27.49 1.21
CA ASP A 54 -13.59 27.54 1.10
C ASP A 54 -12.95 26.45 1.95
N ALA A 55 -13.44 26.24 3.18
CA ALA A 55 -12.99 25.14 4.03
C ALA A 55 -13.29 23.79 3.38
N LEU A 56 -14.50 23.59 2.86
CA LEU A 56 -14.90 22.34 2.20
C LEU A 56 -14.07 22.04 0.95
N ALA A 57 -13.73 23.07 0.15
CA ALA A 57 -12.84 22.95 -0.99
C ALA A 57 -11.42 22.54 -0.57
N GLY A 58 -10.93 23.07 0.56
CA GLY A 58 -9.69 22.63 1.19
C GLY A 58 -9.73 21.15 1.57
N TRP A 59 -10.78 20.73 2.29
CA TRP A 59 -10.99 19.33 2.69
C TRP A 59 -11.07 18.37 1.49
N VAL A 60 -11.73 18.78 0.40
CA VAL A 60 -11.80 17.97 -0.83
C VAL A 60 -10.42 17.81 -1.45
N ARG A 61 -9.62 18.88 -1.54
CA ARG A 61 -8.25 18.82 -2.07
C ARG A 61 -7.38 17.89 -1.22
N ASP A 62 -7.34 18.12 0.09
CA ASP A 62 -6.51 17.33 1.00
C ASP A 62 -6.96 15.86 1.01
N GLY A 63 -8.25 15.59 0.82
CA GLY A 63 -8.78 14.25 0.64
C GLY A 63 -8.29 13.54 -0.64
N HIS A 64 -8.20 14.25 -1.77
CA HIS A 64 -7.60 13.71 -3.00
C HIS A 64 -6.11 13.41 -2.81
N ASP A 65 -5.38 14.30 -2.13
CA ASP A 65 -3.96 14.08 -1.83
C ASP A 65 -3.75 12.84 -0.94
N LEU A 66 -4.59 12.67 0.09
CA LEU A 66 -4.59 11.47 0.93
C LEU A 66 -4.93 10.20 0.16
N MET A 67 -5.87 10.25 -0.79
CA MET A 67 -6.19 9.11 -1.66
C MET A 67 -4.99 8.73 -2.55
N SER A 68 -4.30 9.73 -3.11
CA SER A 68 -3.10 9.48 -3.92
C SER A 68 -2.01 8.79 -3.10
N LEU A 69 -1.77 9.25 -1.87
CA LEU A 69 -0.81 8.64 -0.97
C LEU A 69 -1.22 7.21 -0.56
N ALA A 70 -2.50 6.97 -0.34
CA ALA A 70 -3.00 5.64 -0.03
C ALA A 70 -2.79 4.67 -1.23
N ASP A 71 -2.98 5.14 -2.46
CA ASP A 71 -2.72 4.36 -3.67
C ASP A 71 -1.23 3.99 -3.79
N ASP A 72 -0.33 4.96 -3.55
CA ASP A 72 1.12 4.71 -3.52
C ASP A 72 1.51 3.63 -2.50
N VAL A 73 0.90 3.66 -1.31
CA VAL A 73 1.13 2.64 -0.27
C VAL A 73 0.61 1.28 -0.72
N ILE A 74 -0.59 1.20 -1.29
CA ILE A 74 -1.18 -0.05 -1.80
C ILE A 74 -0.30 -0.67 -2.89
N VAL A 75 0.21 0.16 -3.82
CA VAL A 75 1.14 -0.26 -4.88
C VAL A 75 2.44 -0.80 -4.27
N ALA A 76 3.05 -0.07 -3.33
CA ALA A 76 4.29 -0.49 -2.69
C ALA A 76 4.14 -1.81 -1.91
N MET A 77 3.03 -1.97 -1.18
CA MET A 77 2.72 -3.21 -0.47
C MET A 77 2.51 -4.38 -1.42
N THR A 78 1.80 -4.17 -2.53
CA THR A 78 1.59 -5.21 -3.55
C THR A 78 2.91 -5.67 -4.14
N ALA A 79 3.78 -4.72 -4.52
CA ALA A 79 5.12 -5.05 -5.01
C ALA A 79 5.95 -5.82 -3.97
N HIS A 80 5.84 -5.48 -2.68
CA HIS A 80 6.55 -6.19 -1.62
C HIS A 80 6.04 -7.62 -1.40
N ILE A 81 4.72 -7.82 -1.44
CA ILE A 81 4.09 -9.14 -1.38
C ILE A 81 4.57 -10.01 -2.55
N ASP A 82 4.57 -9.46 -3.77
CA ASP A 82 4.98 -10.19 -4.97
C ASP A 82 6.47 -10.57 -4.91
N ALA A 83 7.34 -9.66 -4.48
CA ALA A 83 8.76 -9.97 -4.27
C ALA A 83 8.98 -11.07 -3.22
N LEU A 84 8.22 -11.07 -2.13
CA LEU A 84 8.29 -12.13 -1.12
C LEU A 84 7.83 -13.49 -1.67
N ARG A 85 6.79 -13.50 -2.51
CA ARG A 85 6.33 -14.72 -3.20
C ARG A 85 7.39 -15.28 -4.13
N GLU A 86 8.04 -14.43 -4.93
CA GLU A 86 9.15 -14.85 -5.80
C GLU A 86 10.30 -15.47 -5.01
N VAL A 87 10.64 -14.91 -3.84
CA VAL A 87 11.67 -15.49 -2.97
C VAL A 87 11.25 -16.85 -2.42
N VAL A 88 9.99 -17.02 -2.00
CA VAL A 88 9.48 -18.31 -1.53
C VAL A 88 9.51 -19.36 -2.64
N ASP A 89 9.08 -19.00 -3.85
CA ASP A 89 9.10 -19.90 -5.01
C ASP A 89 10.54 -20.30 -5.40
N ALA A 90 11.48 -19.35 -5.35
CA ALA A 90 12.90 -19.62 -5.61
C ALA A 90 13.52 -20.55 -4.56
N LEU A 91 13.16 -20.38 -3.27
CA LEU A 91 13.61 -21.27 -2.19
C LEU A 91 13.05 -22.69 -2.39
N ALA A 92 11.77 -22.82 -2.73
CA ALA A 92 11.15 -24.11 -3.01
C ALA A 92 11.80 -24.80 -4.23
N ALA A 93 12.08 -24.05 -5.29
CA ALA A 93 12.77 -24.56 -6.48
C ALA A 93 14.20 -25.01 -6.17
N ALA A 94 14.95 -24.25 -5.35
CA ALA A 94 16.29 -24.62 -4.92
C ALA A 94 16.28 -25.89 -4.04
N ALA A 95 15.30 -26.03 -3.15
CA ALA A 95 15.11 -27.23 -2.34
C ALA A 95 14.79 -28.47 -3.20
N ALA A 96 13.94 -28.31 -4.23
CA ALA A 96 13.60 -29.37 -5.18
C ALA A 96 14.79 -29.77 -6.09
N ALA A 97 15.64 -28.80 -6.44
CA ALA A 97 16.87 -29.05 -7.21
C ALA A 97 18.01 -29.67 -6.37
N GLY A 98 17.94 -29.55 -5.04
CA GLY A 98 18.96 -29.94 -4.06
C GLY A 98 19.07 -31.43 -3.73
N GLY A 99 18.82 -32.33 -4.69
CA GLY A 99 19.34 -33.69 -4.61
C GLY A 99 20.87 -33.66 -4.78
N GLU A 100 21.62 -33.87 -3.70
CA GLU A 100 23.09 -34.01 -3.61
C GLU A 100 23.94 -33.22 -4.65
N GLY A 101 24.27 -31.97 -4.34
CA GLY A 101 25.28 -31.21 -5.10
C GLY A 101 25.79 -29.98 -4.33
N PRO A 102 27.10 -29.67 -4.35
CA PRO A 102 27.68 -28.65 -3.50
C PRO A 102 27.33 -27.24 -3.99
N GLY A 103 26.70 -26.45 -3.11
CA GLY A 103 26.70 -24.99 -3.12
C GLY A 103 26.34 -24.32 -4.44
N LEU A 104 25.06 -24.25 -4.79
CA LEU A 104 24.60 -23.31 -5.81
C LEU A 104 24.68 -21.88 -5.26
N PRO A 105 25.29 -20.93 -5.99
CA PRO A 105 25.36 -19.54 -5.56
C PRO A 105 23.96 -18.94 -5.65
N LEU A 106 23.43 -18.47 -4.51
CA LEU A 106 22.22 -17.66 -4.47
C LEU A 106 22.42 -16.46 -5.42
N PRO A 107 21.56 -16.27 -6.45
CA PRO A 107 21.63 -15.09 -7.30
C PRO A 107 21.47 -13.86 -6.41
N GLY A 108 22.42 -12.93 -6.51
CA GLY A 108 22.47 -11.73 -5.69
C GLY A 108 21.12 -11.02 -5.70
N LEU A 109 20.47 -10.98 -4.54
CA LEU A 109 19.29 -10.16 -4.32
C LEU A 109 19.68 -8.71 -4.63
N GLY A 110 19.05 -8.15 -5.67
CA GLY A 110 19.14 -6.73 -5.96
C GLY A 110 18.74 -5.96 -4.72
N ASN A 111 19.61 -5.04 -4.29
CA ASN A 111 19.40 -4.18 -3.14
C ASN A 111 17.97 -3.59 -3.18
N PRO A 112 17.10 -3.84 -2.17
CA PRO A 112 15.80 -3.19 -2.12
C PRO A 112 16.02 -1.68 -2.09
N VAL A 113 15.30 -1.01 -2.99
CA VAL A 113 15.24 0.43 -3.28
C VAL A 113 15.77 1.29 -2.13
N PRO A 114 16.76 2.19 -2.36
CA PRO A 114 17.16 3.13 -1.32
C PRO A 114 15.96 4.03 -1.04
N PHE A 115 15.41 3.96 0.17
CA PHE A 115 14.60 5.05 0.67
C PHE A 115 15.43 6.32 0.48
N GLY A 116 14.95 7.22 -0.38
CA GLY A 116 15.62 8.47 -0.70
C GLY A 116 15.81 9.30 0.55
N GLY A 117 17.00 9.20 1.15
CA GLY A 117 17.48 10.07 2.21
C GLY A 117 18.46 11.07 1.61
N LEU A 118 17.94 12.13 0.99
CA LEU A 118 18.67 13.40 0.91
C LEU A 118 18.18 14.27 2.07
N LEU A 119 18.87 14.12 3.20
CA LEU A 119 19.10 15.19 4.18
C LEU A 119 20.62 15.37 4.29
#